data_AF-A0A2V4A358-F1
#
_entry.id   AF-A0A2V4A358-F1
#
_cell.length_a   1.000
_cell.length_b   1.000
_cell.length_c   1.000
_cell.angle_alpha   90.00
_cell.angle_beta   90.00
_cell.angle_gamma   90.00
#
_symmetry.space_group_name_H-M   'P 1'
#
loop_
_entity.id
_entity.type
_entity.pdbx_description
1 polymer ?
#
loop_
_entity_poly.entity_id
_entity_poly.type
_entity_poly.pdbx_seq_one_letter_code
_entity_poly.pdbx_strand_id
1 'polypeptide(L)'
;MKSKSILPKKIVIWILIVLVIIIGVYVLTLFFFNHNSELSKRNEFGDYIGGILNPLFTLLSTTAIIFLTYMLGKNEDLKAEKAIETQKRITLNQMRQDALNKLVDKLNLFASDMHRMSIMEPDTLGIVKAFISKKNKEKEEKDIIVWIIIANELDSFLQLEYLFKDLFDNEDFLKSYEDLYESTMKLLGEQGGKMLIEQSSLENYVKAKQDLITRIGSFIYAEF
;
A
#
# COMPACT_ATOMS: atom_id res chain seq x y z
N MET A 1 15.29 -8.54 13.80
CA MET A 1 15.00 -8.15 15.20
C MET A 1 15.02 -9.39 16.10
N LYS A 2 15.92 -9.45 17.09
CA LYS A 2 16.02 -10.58 18.03
C LYS A 2 14.82 -10.57 18.97
N SER A 3 13.96 -11.60 18.86
CA SER A 3 12.88 -11.86 19.81
C SER A 3 13.47 -12.02 21.22
N LYS A 4 13.28 -10.98 22.04
CA LYS A 4 13.71 -10.95 23.43
C LYS A 4 12.68 -11.79 24.19
N SER A 5 13.04 -13.03 24.57
CA SER A 5 12.19 -13.89 25.40
C SER A 5 11.75 -13.11 26.65
N ILE A 6 10.44 -12.84 26.76
CA ILE A 6 9.87 -11.87 27.72
C ILE A 6 9.87 -12.41 29.16
N LEU A 7 10.00 -13.72 29.34
CA LEU A 7 10.42 -14.28 30.61
C LEU A 7 11.96 -14.25 30.67
N PRO A 8 12.57 -13.50 31.60
CA PRO A 8 14.01 -13.58 31.79
C PRO A 8 14.30 -15.04 32.13
N LYS A 9 15.17 -15.69 31.35
CA LYS A 9 15.53 -17.11 31.52
C LYS A 9 15.78 -17.50 32.99
N LYS A 10 16.26 -16.53 33.78
CA LYS A 10 16.44 -16.60 35.23
C LYS A 10 15.16 -16.98 36.00
N ILE A 11 13.99 -16.41 35.69
CA ILE A 11 12.73 -16.70 36.41
C ILE A 11 12.26 -18.13 36.16
N VAL A 12 12.34 -18.60 34.91
CA VAL A 12 11.97 -20.00 34.58
C VAL A 12 12.88 -20.99 35.29
N ILE A 13 14.19 -20.69 35.37
CA ILE A 13 15.16 -21.50 36.11
C ILE A 13 14.82 -21.52 37.61
N TRP A 14 14.46 -20.37 38.21
CA TRP A 14 14.04 -20.31 39.62
C TRP A 14 12.78 -21.15 39.90
N ILE A 15 11.77 -21.09 39.03
CA ILE A 15 10.55 -21.90 39.17
C ILE A 15 10.88 -23.40 39.11
N LEU A 16 11.73 -23.82 38.17
CA LEU A 16 12.19 -25.21 38.08
C LEU A 16 12.95 -25.66 39.32
N ILE A 17 13.83 -24.81 39.86
CA ILE A 17 14.57 -25.13 41.10
C ILE A 17 13.61 -25.31 42.27
N VAL A 18 12.64 -24.39 42.45
CA VAL A 18 11.64 -24.49 43.52
C VAL A 18 10.81 -25.77 43.38
N LEU A 19 10.41 -26.12 42.15
CA LEU A 19 9.63 -27.33 41.89
C LEU A 19 10.43 -28.61 42.18
N VAL A 20 11.71 -28.65 41.80
CA VAL A 20 12.62 -29.77 42.12
C VAL A 20 12.84 -29.88 43.62
N ILE A 21 12.97 -28.77 44.36
CA ILE A 21 13.09 -28.79 45.82
C ILE A 21 11.81 -29.33 46.46
N ILE A 22 10.62 -28.90 46.03
CA ILE A 22 9.34 -29.39 46.57
C ILE A 22 9.21 -30.90 46.34
N ILE A 23 9.51 -31.38 45.13
CA ILE A 23 9.48 -32.81 44.80
C ILE A 23 10.55 -33.57 45.61
N GLY A 24 11.75 -33.02 45.74
CA GLY A 24 12.84 -33.63 46.51
C GLY A 24 12.51 -33.75 48.00
N VAL A 25 11.93 -32.71 48.60
CA VAL A 25 11.43 -32.73 49.99
C VAL A 25 10.31 -33.75 50.14
N TYR A 26 9.38 -33.85 49.18
CA TYR A 26 8.32 -34.85 49.20
C TYR A 26 8.88 -36.28 49.20
N VAL A 27 9.82 -36.58 48.30
CA VAL A 27 10.47 -37.91 48.21
C VAL A 27 11.28 -38.24 49.45
N LEU A 28 12.04 -37.28 49.99
CA LEU A 28 12.79 -37.43 51.25
C LEU A 28 11.84 -37.72 52.42
N THR A 29 10.74 -36.99 52.52
CA THR A 29 9.77 -37.17 53.61
C THR A 29 9.11 -38.54 53.53
N LEU A 30 8.74 -39.00 52.32
CA LEU A 30 8.24 -40.36 52.12
C LEU A 30 9.28 -41.42 52.51
N PHE A 31 10.55 -41.22 52.19
CA PHE A 31 11.62 -42.19 52.52
C PHE A 31 11.85 -42.28 54.03
N PHE A 32 11.89 -41.15 54.75
CA PHE A 32 12.13 -41.12 56.20
C PHE A 32 10.91 -41.56 57.03
N PHE A 33 9.68 -41.26 56.61
CA PHE A 33 8.47 -41.65 57.35
C PHE A 33 8.01 -43.10 57.10
N ASN A 34 8.48 -43.75 56.04
CA ASN A 34 8.11 -45.14 55.69
C ASN A 34 8.70 -46.20 56.63
N HIS A 35 9.60 -45.83 57.56
CA HIS A 35 10.33 -46.83 58.34
C HIS A 35 9.61 -47.32 59.61
N ASN A 36 8.62 -46.60 60.17
CA ASN A 36 8.02 -46.97 61.48
C ASN A 36 6.58 -46.46 61.76
N SER A 37 5.79 -46.04 60.77
CA SER A 37 4.47 -45.42 61.02
C SER A 37 3.27 -46.24 60.53
N GLU A 38 2.20 -46.27 61.35
CA GLU A 38 0.91 -46.90 61.04
C GLU A 38 0.27 -46.30 59.78
N LEU A 39 -0.41 -47.14 58.99
CA LEU A 39 -1.02 -46.79 57.68
C LEU A 39 -1.92 -45.54 57.74
N SER A 40 -2.61 -45.31 58.87
CA SER A 40 -3.52 -44.19 59.05
C SER A 40 -2.81 -42.83 59.00
N LYS A 41 -1.60 -42.72 59.56
CA LYS A 41 -0.80 -41.48 59.57
C LYS A 41 -0.25 -41.12 58.19
N ARG A 42 -0.12 -42.12 57.30
CA ARG A 42 0.30 -41.90 55.91
C ARG A 42 -0.81 -41.26 55.07
N ASN A 43 -2.07 -41.63 55.29
CA ASN A 43 -3.20 -41.04 54.57
C ASN A 43 -3.37 -39.56 54.95
N GLU A 44 -3.31 -39.24 56.23
CA GLU A 44 -3.38 -37.84 56.73
C GLU A 44 -2.25 -36.96 56.16
N PHE A 45 -1.04 -37.50 56.03
CA PHE A 45 0.08 -36.79 55.39
C PHE A 45 -0.15 -36.57 53.89
N GLY A 46 -0.66 -37.60 53.19
CA GLY A 46 -1.03 -37.50 51.78
C GLY A 46 -2.08 -36.41 51.54
N ASP A 47 -3.09 -36.33 52.42
CA ASP A 47 -4.15 -35.32 52.35
C ASP A 47 -3.61 -33.91 52.64
N TYR A 48 -2.69 -33.75 53.60
CA TYR A 48 -2.03 -32.47 53.87
C TYR A 48 -1.19 -31.99 52.68
N ILE A 49 -0.35 -32.87 52.12
CA ILE A 49 0.48 -32.55 50.95
C ILE A 49 -0.40 -32.30 49.71
N GLY A 50 -1.41 -33.12 49.48
CA GLY A 50 -2.40 -32.93 48.41
C GLY A 50 -3.14 -31.60 48.57
N GLY A 51 -3.52 -31.24 49.80
CA GLY A 51 -4.15 -29.97 50.13
C GLY A 51 -3.27 -28.74 49.87
N ILE A 52 -1.94 -28.87 49.92
CA ILE A 52 -0.99 -27.79 49.57
C ILE A 52 -0.66 -27.79 48.07
N LEU A 53 -0.39 -28.96 47.50
CA LEU A 53 -0.01 -29.08 46.10
C LEU A 53 -1.15 -28.72 45.16
N ASN A 54 -2.39 -29.07 45.49
CA ASN A 54 -3.52 -28.87 44.58
C ASN A 54 -3.82 -27.37 44.34
N PRO A 55 -3.89 -26.51 45.37
CA PRO A 55 -3.95 -25.06 45.18
C PRO A 55 -2.71 -24.48 44.48
N LEU A 56 -1.51 -25.01 44.74
CA LEU A 56 -0.27 -24.54 44.12
C LEU A 56 -0.25 -24.85 42.61
N PHE A 57 -0.63 -26.07 42.21
CA PHE A 57 -0.81 -26.42 40.82
C PHE A 57 -1.91 -25.60 40.16
N THR A 58 -3.02 -25.36 40.85
CA THR A 58 -4.09 -24.50 40.35
C THR A 58 -3.57 -23.09 40.05
N LEU A 59 -2.85 -22.47 40.99
CA LEU A 59 -2.24 -21.15 40.80
C LEU A 59 -1.24 -21.13 39.64
N LEU A 60 -0.42 -22.17 39.51
CA LEU A 60 0.56 -22.28 38.43
C LEU A 60 -0.13 -22.42 37.07
N SER A 61 -1.14 -23.26 36.97
CA SER A 61 -1.96 -23.45 35.76
C SER A 61 -2.70 -22.16 35.39
N THR A 62 -3.34 -21.48 36.34
CA THR A 62 -4.01 -20.19 36.10
C THR A 62 -3.01 -19.14 35.62
N THR A 63 -1.85 -19.03 36.25
CA THR A 63 -0.80 -18.08 35.85
C THR A 63 -0.29 -18.38 34.45
N ALA A 64 -0.07 -19.66 34.12
CA ALA A 64 0.36 -20.08 32.79
C ALA A 64 -0.69 -19.73 31.72
N ILE A 65 -1.97 -19.93 32.00
CA ILE A 65 -3.07 -19.56 31.10
C ILE A 65 -3.08 -18.06 30.88
N ILE A 66 -3.07 -17.25 31.94
CA ILE A 66 -3.04 -15.77 31.83
C ILE A 66 -1.86 -15.31 31.00
N PHE A 67 -0.67 -15.86 31.25
CA PHE A 67 0.54 -15.52 30.51
C PHE A 67 0.43 -15.90 29.03
N LEU A 68 -0.11 -17.09 28.73
CA LEU A 68 -0.31 -17.55 27.36
C LEU A 68 -1.31 -16.67 26.61
N THR A 69 -2.45 -16.34 27.23
CA THR A 69 -3.46 -15.43 26.69
C THR A 69 -2.86 -14.04 26.41
N TYR A 70 -2.08 -13.50 27.34
CA TYR A 70 -1.38 -12.23 27.14
C TYR A 70 -0.40 -12.26 25.96
N MET A 71 0.37 -13.34 25.83
CA MET A 71 1.30 -13.52 24.70
C MET A 71 0.57 -13.69 23.36
N LEU A 72 -0.56 -14.39 23.35
CA LEU A 72 -1.42 -14.54 22.18
C LEU A 72 -1.98 -13.19 21.74
N GLY A 73 -2.59 -12.43 22.67
CA GLY A 73 -3.16 -11.11 22.37
C GLY A 73 -2.11 -10.15 21.80
N LYS A 74 -0.92 -10.08 22.42
CA LYS A 74 0.17 -9.24 21.90
C LYS A 74 0.62 -9.64 20.49
N ASN A 75 0.66 -10.93 20.19
CA ASN A 75 1.05 -11.40 18.85
C ASN A 75 -0.04 -11.12 17.82
N GLU A 76 -1.31 -11.17 18.20
CA GLU A 76 -2.45 -10.81 17.34
C GLU A 76 -2.43 -9.31 17.03
N ASP A 77 -2.19 -8.45 18.01
CA ASP A 77 -2.06 -7.00 17.81
C ASP A 77 -0.94 -6.68 16.80
N LEU A 78 0.24 -7.29 16.96
CA LEU A 78 1.36 -7.11 16.04
C LEU A 78 1.06 -7.63 14.62
N LYS A 79 0.27 -8.70 14.50
CA LYS A 79 -0.16 -9.21 13.19
C LYS A 79 -1.19 -8.28 12.56
N ALA A 80 -2.13 -7.76 13.34
CA ALA A 80 -3.14 -6.81 12.89
C ALA A 80 -2.47 -5.51 12.41
N GLU A 81 -1.52 -4.97 13.15
CA GLU A 81 -0.76 -3.77 12.78
C GLU A 81 -0.03 -3.97 11.45
N LYS A 82 0.69 -5.10 11.28
CA LYS A 82 1.36 -5.43 10.01
C LYS A 82 0.39 -5.63 8.85
N ALA A 83 -0.76 -6.24 9.11
CA ALA A 83 -1.78 -6.42 8.09
C ALA A 83 -2.35 -5.07 7.64
N ILE A 84 -2.62 -4.16 8.57
CA ILE A 84 -3.06 -2.78 8.29
C ILE A 84 -2.00 -2.02 7.49
N GLU A 85 -0.72 -2.10 7.89
CA GLU A 85 0.37 -1.45 7.16
C GLU A 85 0.50 -1.99 5.73
N THR A 86 0.42 -3.32 5.57
CA THR A 86 0.44 -3.96 4.25
C THR A 86 -0.75 -3.53 3.41
N GLN A 87 -1.95 -3.50 3.98
CA GLN A 87 -3.16 -3.05 3.29
C GLN A 87 -3.07 -1.59 2.88
N LYS A 88 -2.57 -0.70 3.76
CA LYS A 88 -2.31 0.71 3.42
C LYS A 88 -1.38 0.83 2.22
N ARG A 89 -0.28 0.07 2.21
CA ARG A 89 0.67 0.09 1.08
C ARG A 89 0.03 -0.41 -0.22
N ILE A 90 -0.76 -1.48 -0.16
CA ILE A 90 -1.50 -2.00 -1.31
C ILE A 90 -2.49 -0.96 -1.84
N THR A 91 -3.28 -0.34 -0.96
CA THR A 91 -4.25 0.68 -1.34
C THR A 91 -3.57 1.91 -1.95
N LEU A 92 -2.47 2.38 -1.37
CA LEU A 92 -1.69 3.49 -1.95
C LEU A 92 -1.17 3.15 -3.35
N ASN A 93 -0.61 1.95 -3.54
CA ASN A 93 -0.14 1.52 -4.85
C ASN A 93 -1.28 1.37 -5.87
N GLN A 94 -2.46 0.90 -5.44
CA GLN A 94 -3.64 0.85 -6.29
C GLN A 94 -4.10 2.26 -6.72
N MET A 95 -4.11 3.22 -5.79
CA MET A 95 -4.43 4.62 -6.11
C MET A 95 -3.44 5.23 -7.11
N ARG A 96 -2.13 4.96 -6.93
CA ARG A 96 -1.09 5.38 -7.87
C ARG A 96 -1.32 4.79 -9.27
N GLN A 97 -1.57 3.49 -9.35
CA GLN A 97 -1.82 2.82 -10.64
C GLN A 97 -3.08 3.34 -11.33
N ASP A 98 -4.17 3.55 -10.58
CA ASP A 98 -5.42 4.08 -11.13
C ASP A 98 -5.25 5.50 -11.68
N ALA A 99 -4.55 6.37 -10.95
CA ALA A 99 -4.25 7.73 -11.41
C ALA A 99 -3.36 7.74 -12.68
N LEU A 100 -2.32 6.90 -12.73
CA LEU A 100 -1.47 6.78 -13.91
C LEU A 100 -2.23 6.22 -15.11
N ASN A 101 -3.04 5.19 -14.93
CA ASN A 101 -3.85 4.61 -15.99
C ASN A 101 -4.85 5.63 -16.55
N LYS A 102 -5.54 6.38 -15.67
CA LYS A 102 -6.44 7.46 -16.09
C LYS A 102 -5.72 8.52 -16.92
N LEU A 103 -4.57 9.00 -16.45
CA LEU A 103 -3.76 9.96 -17.19
C LEU A 103 -3.37 9.41 -18.57
N VAL A 104 -2.80 8.20 -18.63
CA VAL A 104 -2.37 7.57 -19.88
C VAL A 104 -3.55 7.34 -20.83
N ASP A 105 -4.69 6.87 -20.33
CA ASP A 105 -5.90 6.66 -21.14
C ASP A 105 -6.40 7.97 -21.76
N LYS A 106 -6.41 9.08 -21.00
CA LYS A 106 -6.79 10.39 -21.52
C LYS A 106 -5.79 10.93 -22.53
N LEU A 107 -4.49 10.76 -22.28
CA LEU A 107 -3.43 11.11 -23.24
C LEU A 107 -3.51 10.29 -24.54
N ASN A 108 -3.99 9.05 -24.46
CA ASN A 108 -4.19 8.16 -25.61
C ASN A 108 -5.51 8.42 -26.35
N LEU A 109 -6.55 8.94 -25.68
CA LEU A 109 -7.80 9.35 -26.32
C LEU A 109 -7.55 10.32 -27.48
N PHE A 110 -6.56 11.20 -27.33
CA PHE A 110 -6.10 12.11 -28.38
C PHE A 110 -5.53 11.39 -29.62
N ALA A 111 -4.79 10.29 -29.46
CA ALA A 111 -4.25 9.56 -30.61
C ALA A 111 -5.37 8.98 -31.49
N SER A 112 -6.48 8.58 -30.87
CA SER A 112 -7.67 8.11 -31.57
C SER A 112 -8.36 9.24 -32.34
N ASP A 113 -8.52 10.42 -31.73
CA ASP A 113 -9.16 11.56 -32.39
C ASP A 113 -8.25 12.22 -33.45
N MET A 114 -6.93 12.22 -33.25
CA MET A 114 -5.94 12.58 -34.27
C MET A 114 -6.05 11.74 -35.52
N HIS A 115 -6.15 10.42 -35.39
CA HIS A 115 -6.33 9.53 -36.54
C HIS A 115 -7.64 9.86 -37.28
N ARG A 116 -8.67 10.35 -36.58
CA ARG A 116 -9.92 10.81 -37.21
C ARG A 116 -9.78 12.17 -37.88
N MET A 117 -8.90 13.04 -37.38
CA MET A 117 -8.58 14.34 -38.00
C MET A 117 -7.62 14.20 -39.18
N SER A 118 -6.65 13.29 -39.13
CA SER A 118 -5.60 13.10 -40.16
C SER A 118 -6.05 12.31 -41.40
N ILE A 119 -7.21 11.63 -41.35
CA ILE A 119 -7.84 11.03 -42.55
C ILE A 119 -8.35 12.12 -43.53
N MET A 120 -8.37 13.40 -43.14
CA MET A 120 -8.59 14.49 -44.10
C MET A 120 -7.28 14.80 -44.83
N GLU A 121 -7.11 14.20 -46.02
CA GLU A 121 -5.96 14.42 -46.90
C GLU A 121 -5.72 15.92 -47.22
N PRO A 122 -4.46 16.35 -47.41
CA PRO A 122 -4.09 17.74 -47.69
C PRO A 122 -4.78 18.35 -48.92
N ASP A 123 -5.17 17.54 -49.89
CA ASP A 123 -5.77 17.98 -51.16
C ASP A 123 -7.26 18.37 -51.03
N THR A 124 -7.83 18.20 -49.84
CA THR A 124 -9.23 18.56 -49.55
C THR A 124 -9.41 19.95 -48.93
N LEU A 125 -8.34 20.74 -48.76
CA LEU A 125 -8.37 22.08 -48.14
C LEU A 125 -9.41 23.04 -48.77
N GLY A 126 -9.67 22.92 -50.08
CA GLY A 126 -10.72 23.67 -50.80
C GLY A 126 -12.14 23.16 -50.54
N ILE A 127 -12.32 21.85 -50.38
CA ILE A 127 -13.60 21.20 -50.09
C ILE A 127 -13.96 21.34 -48.61
N VAL A 128 -12.96 21.29 -47.73
CA VAL A 128 -13.07 21.46 -46.27
C VAL A 128 -13.52 22.88 -45.92
N LYS A 129 -13.02 23.94 -46.57
CA LYS A 129 -13.57 25.31 -46.35
C LYS A 129 -15.06 25.43 -46.71
N ALA A 130 -15.51 24.73 -47.75
CA ALA A 130 -16.93 24.70 -48.14
C ALA A 130 -17.78 23.82 -47.20
N PHE A 131 -17.24 22.69 -46.73
CA PHE A 131 -17.92 21.76 -45.82
C PHE A 131 -17.98 22.25 -44.37
N ILE A 132 -16.92 22.92 -43.91
CA ILE A 132 -16.83 23.56 -42.59
C ILE A 132 -17.92 24.62 -42.47
N SER A 133 -18.13 25.49 -43.48
CA SER A 133 -19.18 26.53 -43.40
C SER A 133 -20.61 26.02 -43.19
N LYS A 134 -20.89 24.73 -43.43
CA LYS A 134 -22.25 24.15 -43.41
C LYS A 134 -22.55 23.19 -42.25
N LYS A 135 -21.54 22.77 -41.46
CA LYS A 135 -21.69 21.78 -40.37
C LYS A 135 -21.19 22.27 -39.00
N ASN A 136 -21.02 23.58 -38.87
CA ASN A 136 -20.06 24.26 -37.99
C ASN A 136 -20.54 24.67 -36.58
N LYS A 137 -21.31 23.84 -35.88
CA LYS A 137 -21.57 24.10 -34.45
C LYS A 137 -21.37 22.88 -33.55
N GLU A 138 -21.85 21.71 -33.94
CA GLU A 138 -21.71 20.49 -33.13
C GLU A 138 -20.31 19.85 -33.16
N LYS A 139 -19.51 20.12 -34.21
CA LYS A 139 -18.16 19.54 -34.35
C LYS A 139 -17.09 20.42 -33.69
N GLU A 140 -17.28 21.75 -33.70
CA GLU A 140 -16.43 22.71 -32.99
C GLU A 140 -16.45 22.50 -31.47
N GLU A 141 -17.62 22.19 -30.89
CA GLU A 141 -17.72 21.84 -29.47
C GLU A 141 -16.88 20.62 -29.12
N LYS A 142 -16.93 19.56 -29.94
CA LYS A 142 -16.25 18.29 -29.64
C LYS A 142 -14.74 18.38 -29.66
N ASP A 143 -14.16 19.17 -30.55
CA ASP A 143 -12.71 19.25 -30.67
C ASP A 143 -12.11 20.17 -29.58
N ILE A 144 -12.78 21.27 -29.21
CA ILE A 144 -12.36 22.15 -28.08
C ILE A 144 -12.41 21.36 -26.75
N ILE A 145 -13.37 20.44 -26.62
CA ILE A 145 -13.51 19.58 -25.45
C ILE A 145 -12.25 18.71 -25.21
N VAL A 146 -11.51 18.30 -26.25
CA VAL A 146 -10.39 17.36 -26.08
C VAL A 146 -9.22 17.97 -25.31
N TRP A 147 -8.74 19.16 -25.70
CA TRP A 147 -7.61 19.81 -24.99
C TRP A 147 -8.01 20.27 -23.60
N ILE A 148 -9.25 20.70 -23.40
CA ILE A 148 -9.78 21.01 -22.07
C ILE A 148 -9.76 19.76 -21.19
N ILE A 149 -10.18 18.60 -21.71
CA ILE A 149 -10.12 17.33 -20.96
C ILE A 149 -8.67 16.99 -20.60
N ILE A 150 -7.73 17.12 -21.53
CA ILE A 150 -6.32 16.79 -21.28
C ILE A 150 -5.71 17.75 -20.24
N ALA A 151 -5.93 19.06 -20.38
CA ALA A 151 -5.45 20.05 -19.41
C ALA A 151 -6.02 19.79 -18.01
N ASN A 152 -7.33 19.53 -17.90
CA ASN A 152 -7.97 19.19 -16.62
C ASN A 152 -7.40 17.90 -16.01
N GLU A 153 -7.06 16.90 -16.83
CA GLU A 153 -6.47 15.66 -16.33
C GLU A 153 -5.04 15.87 -15.84
N LEU A 154 -4.24 16.70 -16.53
CA LEU A 154 -2.92 17.11 -16.07
C LEU A 154 -3.02 17.82 -14.71
N ASP A 155 -3.89 18.83 -14.59
CA ASP A 155 -4.12 19.52 -13.32
C ASP A 155 -4.58 18.56 -12.21
N SER A 156 -5.47 17.61 -12.53
CA SER A 156 -5.93 16.59 -11.58
C SER A 156 -4.77 15.68 -11.15
N PHE A 157 -3.87 15.33 -12.07
CA PHE A 157 -2.70 14.53 -11.78
C PHE A 157 -1.70 15.28 -10.90
N LEU A 158 -1.49 16.58 -11.14
CA LEU A 158 -0.66 17.44 -10.29
C LEU A 158 -1.19 17.53 -8.86
N GLN A 159 -2.51 17.60 -8.67
CA GLN A 159 -3.12 17.57 -7.33
C GLN A 159 -2.81 16.27 -6.55
N LEU A 160 -2.43 15.21 -7.25
CA LEU A 160 -2.01 13.93 -6.66
C LEU A 160 -0.50 13.84 -6.42
N GLU A 161 0.26 14.93 -6.55
CA GLU A 161 1.71 14.99 -6.32
C GLU A 161 2.13 14.28 -5.02
N TYR A 162 1.37 14.42 -3.94
CA TYR A 162 1.67 13.77 -2.66
C TYR A 162 1.72 12.24 -2.75
N LEU A 163 0.95 11.63 -3.65
CA LEU A 163 1.00 10.19 -3.91
C LEU A 163 2.27 9.83 -4.68
N PHE A 164 2.81 10.74 -5.48
CA PHE A 164 3.91 10.53 -6.41
C PHE A 164 5.15 11.35 -6.05
N LYS A 165 5.37 11.60 -4.75
CA LYS A 165 6.45 12.47 -4.29
C LYS A 165 7.80 12.17 -4.94
N ASP A 166 8.21 10.89 -4.96
CA ASP A 166 9.49 10.48 -5.54
C ASP A 166 9.57 10.71 -7.07
N LEU A 167 8.43 10.72 -7.76
CA LEU A 167 8.34 11.02 -9.18
C LEU A 167 8.42 12.53 -9.44
N PHE A 168 7.73 13.35 -8.64
CA PHE A 168 7.76 14.82 -8.78
C PHE A 168 9.03 15.47 -8.22
N ASP A 169 9.73 14.80 -7.30
CA ASP A 169 11.08 15.18 -6.85
C ASP A 169 12.14 14.92 -7.96
N ASN A 170 11.79 14.22 -9.04
CA ASN A 170 12.67 13.97 -10.18
C ASN A 170 12.60 15.13 -11.19
N GLU A 171 13.69 15.90 -11.30
CA GLU A 171 13.78 17.07 -12.19
C GLU A 171 13.48 16.75 -13.66
N ASP A 172 13.92 15.58 -14.17
CA ASP A 172 13.65 15.17 -15.55
C ASP A 172 12.16 14.94 -15.79
N PHE A 173 11.49 14.31 -14.81
CA PHE A 173 10.05 14.08 -14.89
C PHE A 173 9.27 15.39 -14.83
N LEU A 174 9.59 16.25 -13.86
CA LEU A 174 8.94 17.55 -13.69
C LEU A 174 9.04 18.38 -14.97
N LYS A 175 10.23 18.40 -15.58
CA LYS A 175 10.43 19.07 -16.87
C LYS A 175 9.57 18.48 -17.98
N SER A 176 9.53 17.16 -18.13
CA SER A 176 8.66 16.52 -19.14
C SER A 176 7.16 16.79 -18.89
N TYR A 177 6.76 16.91 -17.63
CA TYR A 177 5.40 17.28 -17.26
C TYR A 177 5.08 18.73 -17.64
N GLU A 178 5.97 19.67 -17.31
CA GLU A 178 5.85 21.09 -17.69
C GLU A 178 5.80 21.26 -19.21
N ASP A 179 6.70 20.60 -19.96
CA ASP A 179 6.74 20.63 -21.43
C ASP A 179 5.39 20.14 -22.03
N LEU A 180 4.79 19.10 -21.44
CA LEU A 180 3.49 18.59 -21.88
C LEU A 180 2.36 19.56 -21.54
N TYR A 181 2.38 20.14 -20.34
CA TYR A 181 1.38 21.12 -19.91
C TYR A 181 1.41 22.36 -20.81
N GLU A 182 2.58 22.93 -21.06
CA GLU A 182 2.76 24.10 -21.91
C GLU A 182 2.30 23.82 -23.35
N SER A 183 2.68 22.68 -23.92
CA SER A 183 2.26 22.29 -25.27
C SER A 183 0.74 22.08 -25.36
N THR A 184 0.11 21.50 -24.33
CA THR A 184 -1.35 21.35 -24.24
C THR A 184 -2.05 22.71 -24.18
N MET A 185 -1.55 23.63 -23.34
CA MET A 185 -2.12 24.98 -23.19
C MET A 185 -1.96 25.80 -24.46
N LYS A 186 -0.84 25.64 -25.19
CA LYS A 186 -0.64 26.25 -26.50
C LYS A 186 -1.68 25.77 -27.51
N LEU A 187 -1.93 24.46 -27.56
CA LEU A 187 -2.92 23.85 -28.46
C LEU A 187 -4.35 24.30 -28.13
N LEU A 188 -4.68 24.39 -26.85
CA LEU A 188 -5.95 24.94 -26.39
C LEU A 188 -6.12 26.41 -26.84
N GLY A 189 -5.09 27.23 -26.69
CA GLY A 189 -5.09 28.63 -27.13
C GLY A 189 -5.19 28.79 -28.65
N GLU A 190 -4.45 27.97 -29.41
CA GLU A 190 -4.51 27.95 -30.87
C GLU A 190 -5.90 27.59 -31.37
N GLN A 191 -6.55 26.57 -30.79
CA GLN A 191 -7.88 26.14 -31.20
C GLN A 191 -8.98 27.15 -30.81
N GLY A 192 -8.85 27.83 -29.66
CA GLY A 192 -9.78 28.87 -29.24
C GLY A 192 -9.70 30.16 -30.07
N GLY A 193 -8.54 30.44 -30.69
CA GLY A 193 -8.31 31.65 -31.49
C GLY A 193 -8.24 31.46 -33.00
N LYS A 194 -7.93 30.25 -33.47
CA LYS A 194 -7.74 29.90 -34.89
C LYS A 194 -8.39 28.54 -35.14
N MET A 195 -9.12 28.44 -36.24
CA MET A 195 -9.76 27.19 -36.68
C MET A 195 -8.77 26.08 -37.10
N LEU A 196 -7.46 26.33 -36.97
CA LEU A 196 -6.36 25.49 -37.44
C LEU A 196 -5.24 25.49 -36.38
N ILE A 197 -4.81 24.29 -36.00
CA ILE A 197 -3.66 24.04 -35.12
C ILE A 197 -2.38 24.09 -35.95
N GLU A 198 -1.32 24.70 -35.42
CA GLU A 198 -0.02 24.70 -36.07
C GLU A 198 0.62 23.31 -35.98
N GLN A 199 1.12 22.79 -37.11
CA GLN A 199 1.74 21.45 -37.17
C GLN A 199 2.90 21.31 -36.16
N SER A 200 3.71 22.37 -36.00
CA SER A 200 4.83 22.38 -35.06
C SER A 200 4.37 22.28 -33.59
N SER A 201 3.24 22.91 -33.23
CA SER A 201 2.65 22.81 -31.89
C SER A 201 2.17 21.39 -31.60
N LEU A 202 1.60 20.73 -32.62
CA LEU A 202 1.19 19.34 -32.52
C LEU A 202 2.38 18.38 -32.37
N GLU A 203 3.43 18.57 -33.16
CA GLU A 203 4.67 17.79 -33.07
C GLU A 203 5.32 17.93 -31.68
N ASN A 204 5.35 19.16 -31.14
CA ASN A 204 5.86 19.41 -29.79
C ASN A 204 5.05 18.67 -28.72
N TYR A 205 3.72 18.70 -28.80
CA TYR A 205 2.88 17.94 -27.88
C TYR A 205 3.11 16.44 -27.98
N VAL A 206 3.18 15.88 -29.20
CA VAL A 206 3.42 14.43 -29.39
C VAL A 206 4.75 14.03 -28.76
N LYS A 207 5.80 14.83 -28.93
CA LYS A 207 7.10 14.61 -28.32
C LYS A 207 7.04 14.71 -26.79
N ALA A 208 6.50 15.80 -26.25
CA ALA A 208 6.38 15.99 -24.80
C ALA A 208 5.57 14.87 -24.14
N LYS A 209 4.51 14.41 -24.81
CA LYS A 209 3.70 13.27 -24.36
C LYS A 209 4.52 11.97 -24.32
N GLN A 210 5.28 11.68 -25.38
CA GLN A 210 6.14 10.50 -25.44
C GLN A 210 7.22 10.54 -24.35
N ASP A 211 7.82 11.70 -24.13
CA ASP A 211 8.82 11.90 -23.09
C ASP A 211 8.20 11.65 -21.70
N LEU A 212 7.05 12.26 -21.38
CA LEU A 212 6.34 12.03 -20.12
C LEU A 212 6.00 10.55 -19.91
N ILE A 213 5.40 9.89 -20.90
CA ILE A 213 5.04 8.46 -20.81
C ILE A 213 6.28 7.60 -20.57
N THR A 214 7.40 7.92 -21.22
CA THR A 214 8.67 7.20 -21.04
C THR A 214 9.20 7.36 -19.61
N ARG A 215 9.10 8.57 -19.03
CA ARG A 215 9.51 8.83 -17.65
C ARG A 215 8.61 8.13 -16.64
N ILE A 216 7.29 8.16 -16.85
CA ILE A 216 6.32 7.38 -16.06
C ILE A 216 6.67 5.89 -16.11
N GLY A 217 6.89 5.34 -17.31
CA GLY A 217 7.26 3.94 -17.48
C GLY A 217 8.54 3.58 -16.72
N SER A 218 9.58 4.42 -16.85
CA SER A 218 10.86 4.22 -16.16
C SER A 218 10.72 4.24 -14.64
N PHE A 219 9.88 5.13 -14.10
CA PHE A 219 9.58 5.19 -12.68
C PHE A 219 8.85 3.94 -12.19
N ILE A 220 7.82 3.49 -12.91
CA ILE A 220 7.08 2.27 -12.58
C ILE A 220 8.06 1.09 -12.51
N TYR A 221 8.94 0.93 -13.50
CA TYR A 221 9.93 -0.16 -13.50
C TYR A 221 10.99 -0.06 -12.39
N ALA A 222 11.24 1.13 -11.84
CA ALA A 222 12.20 1.32 -10.75
C ALA A 222 11.59 1.01 -9.36
N GLU A 223 10.28 1.11 -9.20
CA GLU A 223 9.59 0.79 -7.93
C GLU A 223 9.34 -0.72 -7.71
N PHE A 224 9.47 -1.57 -8.74
CA PHE A 224 9.27 -3.03 -8.70
C PHE A 224 10.59 -3.80 -8.70
#